data_AF-A0Q5U4-F1
#
_entry.id   AF-A0Q5U4-F1
#
_cell.length_a   1.000
_cell.length_b   1.000
_cell.length_c   1.000
_cell.angle_alpha   90.00
_cell.angle_beta   90.00
_cell.angle_gamma   90.00
#
_symmetry.space_group_name_H-M   'P 1'
#
loop_
_entity.id
_entity.type
_entity.pdbx_description
1 polymer ?
#
loop_
_entity_poly.entity_id
_entity_poly.type
_entity_poly.pdbx_seq_one_letter_code
_entity_poly.pdbx_strand_id
1 'polypeptide(L)'
;MIKELIDDIPTIFNTQNALHTFKACIAITLALGISMSLDLDKPMWAMIAALFLQTRPETGFIIEKALVLICGSIIGVGVGFLIVNFFLPYPVLALLALCLFIAVTMFFSVNMSHPNFMYALAIANTTCNIVVFYAIADPTSTTSESVFHTGYSRVTEMAIGSLCSCFVNYYILPFKVEKTLKNHATQGFDLTIAYIKEMFSTQDFSNNKKYNLKVENILNNLVTLDNDLSAAKYENIAKTNYAAFSNKVVELIQSVHFLRKNLAKKDDNSAIKKDLENIVTNLDKIDLTRHALVNDSNNHMIKKVIKKINSLVYSYQKLLSNSNNINDTESSYTFINYTNPAITIIAISRTILLLLCMYLIWIHVNGNSSILMMMIYPCLLSQLFTAVPNSADMVRNVVVGLFLSIPISIFITLNLLSQVVGYFELLILVLLGTLSLGIAILALPKYQTYSLGFCIGFISIVQPSNHMDFEVAKSITIGMSTIVGCVGLWLAFKLYPQSPYTISRKIAIKSIVKDIQKLKRQEISKEHYQAGLIKKILSVYRNRKDDPSSEKDIEFALQSLLQTM
;
A
#
# COMPACT_ATOMS: atom_id res chain seq x y z
N MET A 1 -17.52 -13.04 -11.45
CA MET A 1 -16.55 -13.55 -10.46
C MET A 1 -16.12 -15.00 -10.72
N ILE A 2 -16.90 -16.05 -10.38
CA ILE A 2 -16.42 -17.46 -10.54
C ILE A 2 -16.06 -17.76 -12.00
N LYS A 3 -16.90 -17.34 -12.95
CA LYS A 3 -16.63 -17.50 -14.40
C LYS A 3 -15.34 -16.79 -14.85
N GLU A 4 -15.15 -15.53 -14.44
CA GLU A 4 -13.90 -14.80 -14.72
C GLU A 4 -12.68 -15.43 -14.05
N LEU A 5 -12.83 -15.96 -12.83
CA LEU A 5 -11.74 -16.64 -12.14
C LEU A 5 -11.33 -17.90 -12.92
N ILE A 6 -12.31 -18.62 -13.48
CA ILE A 6 -12.07 -19.80 -14.34
C ILE A 6 -11.30 -19.40 -15.60
N ASP A 7 -11.70 -18.30 -16.24
CA ASP A 7 -11.02 -17.77 -17.43
C ASP A 7 -9.57 -17.36 -17.12
N ASP A 8 -9.32 -16.87 -15.89
CA ASP A 8 -8.01 -16.43 -15.41
C ASP A 8 -7.15 -17.58 -14.83
N ILE A 9 -7.65 -18.83 -14.71
CA ILE A 9 -6.89 -19.99 -14.17
C ILE A 9 -5.51 -20.17 -14.85
N PRO A 10 -5.37 -20.09 -16.18
CA PRO A 10 -4.07 -20.26 -16.83
C PRO A 10 -3.01 -19.25 -16.34
N THR A 11 -3.44 -18.06 -15.90
CA THR A 11 -2.54 -17.04 -15.36
C THR A 11 -2.01 -17.39 -13.98
N ILE A 12 -2.76 -18.18 -13.19
CA ILE A 12 -2.31 -18.70 -11.89
C ILE A 12 -1.11 -19.61 -12.08
N PHE A 13 -1.15 -20.47 -13.10
CA PHE A 13 -0.10 -21.44 -13.41
C PHE A 13 1.07 -20.86 -14.21
N ASN A 14 1.13 -19.54 -14.41
CA ASN A 14 2.32 -18.90 -14.95
C ASN A 14 3.53 -19.18 -14.04
N THR A 15 4.69 -19.48 -14.62
CA THR A 15 5.95 -19.80 -13.92
C THR A 15 6.27 -18.85 -12.76
N GLN A 16 6.11 -17.54 -12.94
CA GLN A 16 6.36 -16.54 -11.88
C GLN A 16 5.35 -16.64 -10.73
N ASN A 17 4.07 -16.82 -11.05
CA ASN A 17 2.99 -16.92 -10.07
C ASN A 17 3.07 -18.25 -9.31
N ALA A 18 3.30 -19.36 -10.01
CA ALA A 18 3.52 -20.67 -9.40
C ALA A 18 4.74 -20.67 -8.47
N LEU A 19 5.84 -20.05 -8.89
CA LEU A 19 7.03 -19.89 -8.05
C LEU A 19 6.74 -19.04 -6.82
N HIS A 20 5.99 -17.93 -6.96
CA HIS A 20 5.55 -17.11 -5.84
C HIS A 20 4.68 -17.92 -4.85
N THR A 21 3.69 -18.66 -5.35
CA THR A 21 2.84 -19.53 -4.53
C THR A 21 3.66 -20.57 -3.79
N PHE A 22 4.61 -21.23 -4.46
CA PHE A 22 5.48 -22.22 -3.84
C PHE A 22 6.30 -21.64 -2.69
N LYS A 23 6.95 -20.48 -2.89
CA LYS A 23 7.67 -19.77 -1.83
C LYS A 23 6.77 -19.37 -0.68
N ALA A 24 5.58 -18.86 -0.99
CA ALA A 24 4.62 -18.44 0.03
C ALA A 24 4.17 -19.62 0.89
N CYS A 25 3.88 -20.78 0.28
CA CYS A 25 3.58 -22.01 0.99
C CYS A 25 4.72 -22.42 1.92
N ILE A 26 5.97 -22.46 1.43
CA ILE A 26 7.14 -22.81 2.26
C ILE A 26 7.31 -21.83 3.41
N ALA A 27 7.20 -20.52 3.18
CA ALA A 27 7.37 -19.52 4.22
C ALA A 27 6.33 -19.66 5.34
N ILE A 28 5.06 -19.89 4.97
CA ILE A 28 3.96 -20.04 5.93
C ILE A 28 4.09 -21.35 6.72
N THR A 29 4.44 -22.47 6.08
CA THR A 29 4.62 -23.74 6.78
C THR A 29 5.87 -23.76 7.65
N LEU A 30 6.97 -23.15 7.19
CA LEU A 30 8.19 -23.02 7.97
C LEU A 30 7.95 -22.14 9.21
N ALA A 31 7.21 -21.03 9.06
CA ALA A 31 6.82 -20.19 10.19
C ALA A 31 5.95 -20.95 11.21
N LEU A 32 4.97 -21.72 10.73
CA LEU A 32 4.15 -22.58 11.59
C LEU A 32 5.01 -23.61 12.33
N GLY A 33 5.89 -24.31 11.62
CA GLY A 33 6.69 -25.39 12.19
C GLY A 33 7.71 -24.92 13.22
N ILE A 34 8.40 -23.81 12.98
CA ILE A 34 9.30 -23.22 13.98
C ILE A 34 8.51 -22.74 15.19
N SER A 35 7.37 -22.08 14.97
CA SER A 35 6.53 -21.56 16.06
C SER A 35 5.96 -22.68 16.95
N MET A 36 5.56 -23.81 16.35
CA MET A 36 5.11 -25.00 17.09
C MET A 36 6.27 -25.69 17.81
N SER A 37 7.45 -25.77 17.18
CA SER A 37 8.65 -26.37 17.81
C SER A 37 9.13 -25.58 19.03
N LEU A 38 8.88 -24.27 19.08
CA LEU A 38 9.19 -23.39 20.21
C LEU A 38 8.07 -23.31 21.25
N ASP A 39 6.99 -24.07 21.06
CA ASP A 39 5.83 -24.12 21.95
C ASP A 39 5.22 -22.74 22.25
N LEU A 40 5.09 -21.91 21.20
CA LEU A 40 4.47 -20.59 21.33
C LEU A 40 2.96 -20.70 21.49
N ASP A 41 2.38 -19.74 22.23
CA ASP A 41 0.95 -19.75 22.60
C ASP A 41 0.02 -19.87 21.37
N LYS A 42 0.26 -19.10 20.30
CA LYS A 42 -0.62 -19.00 19.13
C LYS A 42 0.15 -18.99 17.80
N PRO A 43 0.65 -20.15 17.33
CA PRO A 43 1.41 -20.28 16.10
C PRO A 43 0.69 -19.77 14.83
N MET A 44 -0.65 -19.75 14.86
CA MET A 44 -1.47 -19.13 13.82
C MET A 44 -1.04 -17.70 13.44
N TRP A 45 -0.50 -16.92 14.37
CA TRP A 45 -0.10 -15.56 14.08
C TRP A 45 1.23 -15.47 13.33
N ALA A 46 2.15 -16.41 13.55
CA ALA A 46 3.35 -16.52 12.75
C ALA A 46 3.01 -16.78 11.28
N MET A 47 1.98 -17.60 11.03
CA MET A 47 1.44 -17.81 9.67
C MET A 47 0.84 -16.53 9.09
N ILE A 48 0.06 -15.77 9.86
CA ILE A 48 -0.53 -14.51 9.39
C ILE A 48 0.56 -13.49 9.05
N ALA A 49 1.60 -13.37 9.88
CA ALA A 49 2.74 -12.50 9.59
C ALA A 49 3.44 -12.91 8.29
N ALA A 50 3.70 -14.21 8.12
CA ALA A 50 4.31 -14.73 6.90
C ALA A 50 3.43 -14.45 5.66
N LEU A 51 2.12 -14.68 5.76
CA LEU A 51 1.14 -14.42 4.69
C LEU A 51 1.12 -12.96 4.24
N PHE A 52 1.06 -12.01 5.18
CA PHE A 52 1.03 -10.58 4.84
C PHE A 52 2.32 -10.12 4.16
N LEU A 53 3.45 -10.77 4.40
CA LEU A 53 4.70 -10.46 3.69
C LEU A 53 4.66 -10.94 2.23
N GLN A 54 3.84 -11.92 1.88
CA GLN A 54 3.72 -12.44 0.51
C GLN A 54 2.74 -11.65 -0.38
N THR A 55 2.15 -10.55 0.11
CA THR A 55 1.32 -9.69 -0.75
C THR A 55 2.13 -8.99 -1.84
N ARG A 56 3.44 -8.81 -1.63
CA ARG A 56 4.39 -8.21 -2.56
C ARG A 56 5.71 -8.98 -2.46
N PRO A 57 6.02 -9.86 -3.43
CA PRO A 57 7.07 -10.85 -3.25
C PRO A 57 8.49 -10.34 -3.53
N GLU A 58 8.68 -9.04 -3.74
CA GLU A 58 10.01 -8.50 -4.00
C GLU A 58 10.85 -8.43 -2.72
N THR A 59 12.09 -8.89 -2.83
CA THR A 59 12.98 -9.19 -1.69
C THR A 59 13.25 -7.95 -0.83
N GLY A 60 13.59 -6.81 -1.44
CA GLY A 60 13.79 -5.55 -0.72
C GLY A 60 12.55 -5.06 0.05
N PHE A 61 11.34 -5.26 -0.49
CA PHE A 61 10.10 -4.88 0.20
C PHE A 61 9.84 -5.78 1.40
N ILE A 62 10.06 -7.08 1.26
CA ILE A 62 9.84 -8.05 2.33
C ILE A 62 10.78 -7.75 3.51
N ILE A 63 12.07 -7.48 3.24
CA ILE A 63 13.05 -7.17 4.29
C ILE A 63 12.65 -5.89 5.04
N GLU A 64 12.33 -4.82 4.32
CA GLU A 64 11.88 -3.58 4.94
C GLU A 64 10.64 -3.79 5.79
N LYS A 65 9.63 -4.47 5.22
CA LYS A 65 8.35 -4.73 5.88
C LYS A 65 8.52 -5.62 7.10
N ALA A 66 9.39 -6.63 7.05
CA ALA A 66 9.70 -7.52 8.17
C ALA A 66 10.34 -6.77 9.36
N LEU A 67 11.35 -5.93 9.11
CA LEU A 67 11.98 -5.13 10.16
C LEU A 67 10.98 -4.19 10.84
N VAL A 68 10.21 -3.51 10.01
CA VAL A 68 9.21 -2.54 10.44
C VAL A 68 8.04 -3.23 11.18
N LEU A 69 7.68 -4.45 10.79
CA LEU A 69 6.69 -5.31 11.47
C LEU A 69 7.16 -5.66 12.89
N ILE A 70 8.39 -6.17 13.05
CA ILE A 70 8.95 -6.53 14.36
C ILE A 70 9.00 -5.30 15.28
N CYS A 71 9.52 -4.18 14.80
CA CYS A 71 9.54 -2.92 15.55
C CYS A 71 8.13 -2.46 15.96
N GLY A 72 7.17 -2.54 15.04
CA GLY A 72 5.77 -2.20 15.30
C GLY A 72 5.16 -3.07 16.40
N SER A 73 5.39 -4.39 16.36
CA SER A 73 4.91 -5.31 17.39
C SER A 73 5.50 -5.03 18.76
N ILE A 74 6.80 -4.71 18.86
CA ILE A 74 7.44 -4.34 20.13
C ILE A 74 6.80 -3.07 20.72
N ILE A 75 6.57 -2.04 19.89
CA ILE A 75 5.89 -0.80 20.32
C ILE A 75 4.46 -1.12 20.78
N GLY A 76 3.73 -1.93 20.02
CA GLY A 76 2.36 -2.35 20.34
C GLY A 76 2.25 -3.09 21.68
N VAL A 77 3.16 -4.04 21.94
CA VAL A 77 3.24 -4.74 23.22
C VAL A 77 3.60 -3.80 24.36
N GLY A 78 4.60 -2.92 24.17
CA GLY A 78 5.00 -1.95 25.19
C GLY A 78 3.84 -1.03 25.61
N VAL A 79 3.09 -0.50 24.64
CA VAL A 79 1.90 0.32 24.92
C VAL A 79 0.78 -0.53 25.55
N GLY A 80 0.57 -1.77 25.07
CA GLY A 80 -0.40 -2.69 25.65
C GLY A 80 -0.13 -2.99 27.12
N PHE A 81 1.13 -3.24 27.49
CA PHE A 81 1.55 -3.43 28.88
C PHE A 81 1.30 -2.19 29.74
N LEU A 82 1.58 -0.99 29.23
CA LEU A 82 1.27 0.24 29.95
C LEU A 82 -0.24 0.38 30.21
N ILE A 83 -1.06 0.12 29.19
CA ILE A 83 -2.53 0.21 29.31
C ILE A 83 -3.05 -0.79 30.35
N VAL A 84 -2.62 -2.06 30.25
CA VAL A 84 -3.05 -3.10 31.19
C VAL A 84 -2.57 -2.78 32.61
N ASN A 85 -1.31 -2.39 32.79
CA ASN A 85 -0.75 -2.10 34.11
C ASN A 85 -1.50 -0.97 34.85
N PHE A 86 -1.90 0.09 34.14
CA PHE A 86 -2.59 1.22 34.76
C PHE A 86 -4.12 1.08 34.80
N PHE A 87 -4.72 0.38 33.83
CA PHE A 87 -6.17 0.43 33.59
C PHE A 87 -6.88 -0.93 33.58
N LEU A 88 -6.22 -2.05 33.89
CA LEU A 88 -6.88 -3.37 33.98
C LEU A 88 -8.12 -3.37 34.92
N PRO A 89 -8.09 -2.74 36.11
CA PRO A 89 -9.28 -2.66 36.97
C PRO A 89 -10.41 -1.78 36.40
N TYR A 90 -10.12 -0.96 35.39
CA TYR A 90 -11.03 0.02 34.80
C TYR A 90 -11.15 -0.18 33.28
N PRO A 91 -11.91 -1.20 32.80
CA PRO A 91 -11.99 -1.56 31.38
C PRO A 91 -12.38 -0.41 30.44
N VAL A 92 -13.23 0.51 30.90
CA VAL A 92 -13.63 1.69 30.11
C VAL A 92 -12.45 2.66 29.90
N LEU A 93 -11.61 2.86 30.92
CA LEU A 93 -10.42 3.70 30.79
C LEU A 93 -9.37 3.02 29.90
N ALA A 94 -9.21 1.69 30.02
CA ALA A 94 -8.35 0.93 29.13
C ALA A 94 -8.77 1.06 27.66
N LEU A 95 -10.08 0.98 27.38
CA LEU A 95 -10.65 1.18 26.05
C LEU A 95 -10.40 2.61 25.53
N LEU A 96 -10.55 3.64 26.38
CA LEU A 96 -10.25 5.03 25.99
C LEU A 96 -8.77 5.23 25.66
N ALA A 97 -7.86 4.68 26.46
CA ALA A 97 -6.42 4.72 26.20
C ALA A 97 -6.07 4.02 24.88
N LEU A 98 -6.73 2.89 24.60
CA LEU A 98 -6.58 2.15 23.36
C LEU A 98 -7.13 2.94 22.15
N CYS A 99 -8.29 3.59 22.27
CA CYS A 99 -8.82 4.50 21.25
C CYS A 99 -7.87 5.67 20.95
N LEU A 100 -7.21 6.21 21.98
CA LEU A 100 -6.19 7.26 21.82
C LEU A 100 -4.98 6.73 21.04
N PHE A 101 -4.48 5.54 21.39
CA PHE A 101 -3.37 4.91 20.67
C PHE A 101 -3.74 4.63 19.20
N ILE A 102 -4.95 4.11 18.93
CA ILE A 102 -5.50 4.01 17.58
C ILE A 102 -5.49 5.36 16.88
N ALA A 103 -6.01 6.42 17.50
CA ALA A 103 -6.05 7.75 16.89
C ALA A 103 -4.66 8.25 16.47
N VAL A 104 -3.65 8.07 17.33
CA VAL A 104 -2.27 8.49 17.07
C VAL A 104 -1.67 7.68 15.92
N THR A 105 -1.73 6.34 15.98
CA THR A 105 -1.20 5.47 14.91
C THR A 105 -1.92 5.70 13.59
N MET A 106 -3.23 5.92 13.62
CA MET A 106 -4.05 6.21 12.44
C MET A 106 -3.73 7.58 11.83
N PHE A 107 -3.47 8.59 12.66
CA PHE A 107 -3.02 9.91 12.23
C PHE A 107 -1.71 9.83 11.44
N PHE A 108 -0.72 9.10 11.96
CA PHE A 108 0.54 8.90 11.25
C PHE A 108 0.36 8.05 9.99
N SER A 109 -0.46 6.98 10.07
CA SER A 109 -0.73 6.11 8.92
C SER A 109 -1.27 6.93 7.75
N VAL A 110 -2.37 7.66 7.91
CA VAL A 110 -3.00 8.44 6.83
C VAL A 110 -2.08 9.52 6.24
N ASN A 111 -1.17 10.06 7.05
CA ASN A 111 -0.28 11.16 6.66
C ASN A 111 1.04 10.71 6.03
N MET A 112 1.30 9.41 5.98
CA MET A 112 2.51 8.85 5.39
C MET A 112 2.20 8.14 4.08
N SER A 113 2.99 8.38 3.03
CA SER A 113 2.79 7.67 1.74
C SER A 113 3.46 6.30 1.69
N HIS A 114 4.29 5.98 2.69
CA HIS A 114 5.14 4.80 2.69
C HIS A 114 4.37 3.54 3.11
N PRO A 115 4.10 2.58 2.20
CA PRO A 115 3.19 1.46 2.48
C PRO A 115 3.65 0.59 3.65
N ASN A 116 4.95 0.32 3.77
CA ASN A 116 5.49 -0.53 4.84
C ASN A 116 5.38 0.13 6.22
N PHE A 117 5.44 1.47 6.29
CA PHE A 117 5.31 2.16 7.57
C PHE A 117 3.85 2.24 8.02
N MET A 118 2.92 2.49 7.09
CA MET A 118 1.48 2.38 7.36
C MET A 118 1.12 0.98 7.90
N TYR A 119 1.73 -0.05 7.32
CA TYR A 119 1.60 -1.43 7.77
C TYR A 119 2.14 -1.64 9.20
N ALA A 120 3.32 -1.09 9.54
CA ALA A 120 3.88 -1.11 10.90
C ALA A 120 2.90 -0.60 11.95
N LEU A 121 2.32 0.57 11.67
CA LEU A 121 1.40 1.25 12.57
C LEU A 121 0.12 0.42 12.76
N ALA A 122 -0.33 -0.25 11.70
CA ALA A 122 -1.45 -1.19 11.77
C ALA A 122 -1.12 -2.39 12.67
N ILE A 123 0.05 -3.01 12.51
CA ILE A 123 0.48 -4.14 13.32
C ILE A 123 0.74 -3.75 14.78
N ALA A 124 1.32 -2.58 15.05
CA ALA A 124 1.49 -2.05 16.39
C ALA A 124 0.13 -1.92 17.10
N ASN A 125 -0.84 -1.35 16.41
CA ASN A 125 -2.21 -1.22 16.89
C ASN A 125 -2.87 -2.59 17.12
N THR A 126 -2.82 -3.50 16.15
CA THR A 126 -3.37 -4.86 16.29
C THR A 126 -2.74 -5.63 17.44
N THR A 127 -1.43 -5.51 17.64
CA THR A 127 -0.71 -6.18 18.73
C THR A 127 -1.13 -5.60 20.08
N CYS A 128 -1.24 -4.28 20.20
CA CYS A 128 -1.77 -3.62 21.39
C CYS A 128 -3.22 -4.06 21.70
N ASN A 129 -4.08 -4.12 20.68
CA ASN A 129 -5.46 -4.60 20.83
C ASN A 129 -5.52 -6.03 21.35
N ILE A 130 -4.68 -6.92 20.81
CA ILE A 130 -4.63 -8.31 21.22
C ILE A 130 -4.24 -8.43 22.71
N VAL A 131 -3.18 -7.74 23.14
CA VAL A 131 -2.72 -7.78 24.53
C VAL A 131 -3.79 -7.23 25.48
N VAL A 132 -4.38 -6.07 25.17
CA VAL A 132 -5.37 -5.42 26.02
C VAL A 132 -6.68 -6.21 26.09
N PHE A 133 -7.22 -6.67 24.94
CA PHE A 133 -8.50 -7.38 24.95
C PHE A 133 -8.39 -8.79 25.54
N TYR A 134 -7.28 -9.50 25.37
CA TYR A 134 -7.11 -10.78 26.08
C TYR A 134 -7.03 -10.59 27.59
N ALA A 135 -6.38 -9.53 28.08
CA ALA A 135 -6.33 -9.22 29.50
C ALA A 135 -7.71 -8.78 30.06
N ILE A 136 -8.52 -8.07 29.29
CA ILE A 136 -9.86 -7.62 29.71
C ILE A 136 -10.90 -8.74 29.60
N ALA A 137 -10.72 -9.73 28.73
CA ALA A 137 -11.68 -10.81 28.53
C ALA A 137 -11.87 -11.68 29.77
N ASP A 138 -10.78 -12.01 30.47
CA ASP A 138 -10.81 -12.80 31.70
C ASP A 138 -9.99 -12.11 32.82
N PRO A 139 -10.52 -11.03 33.44
CA PRO A 139 -9.74 -10.23 34.41
C PRO A 139 -9.33 -11.02 35.66
N THR A 140 -10.08 -12.05 36.03
CA THR A 140 -9.86 -12.84 37.24
C THR A 140 -8.70 -13.85 37.11
N SER A 141 -8.40 -14.30 35.89
CA SER A 141 -7.25 -15.17 35.59
C SER A 141 -6.03 -14.39 35.11
N THR A 142 -6.18 -13.07 34.88
CA THR A 142 -5.11 -12.22 34.36
C THR A 142 -4.11 -11.89 35.46
N THR A 143 -2.88 -12.38 35.30
CA THR A 143 -1.73 -12.09 36.16
C THR A 143 -0.68 -11.31 35.36
N SER A 144 0.27 -10.65 36.04
CA SER A 144 1.38 -9.98 35.36
C SER A 144 2.19 -10.94 34.48
N GLU A 145 2.29 -12.20 34.89
CA GLU A 145 2.92 -13.28 34.13
C GLU A 145 2.14 -13.61 32.85
N SER A 146 0.81 -13.80 32.92
CA SER A 146 0.01 -14.14 31.73
C SER A 146 -0.02 -13.00 30.71
N VAL A 147 -0.02 -11.75 31.16
CA VAL A 147 0.10 -10.57 30.30
C VAL A 147 1.48 -10.53 29.63
N PHE A 148 2.55 -10.77 30.39
CA PHE A 148 3.91 -10.81 29.84
C PHE A 148 4.06 -11.92 28.80
N HIS A 149 3.59 -13.14 29.10
CA HIS A 149 3.57 -14.26 28.16
C HIS A 149 2.82 -13.91 26.89
N THR A 150 1.62 -13.34 27.00
CA THR A 150 0.85 -12.89 25.84
C THR A 150 1.68 -11.94 24.97
N GLY A 151 2.28 -10.89 25.56
CA GLY A 151 3.10 -9.93 24.80
C GLY A 151 4.37 -10.54 24.20
N TYR A 152 5.08 -11.38 24.95
CA TYR A 152 6.26 -12.09 24.48
C TYR A 152 5.95 -13.00 23.29
N SER A 153 4.88 -13.79 23.39
CA SER A 153 4.39 -14.66 22.31
C SER A 153 4.04 -13.83 21.08
N ARG A 154 3.40 -12.67 21.23
CA ARG A 154 3.12 -11.78 20.07
C ARG A 154 4.38 -11.34 19.35
N VAL A 155 5.42 -10.90 20.06
CA VAL A 155 6.65 -10.42 19.42
C VAL A 155 7.39 -11.58 18.74
N THR A 156 7.49 -12.73 19.41
CA THR A 156 8.20 -13.90 18.89
C THR A 156 7.49 -14.53 17.69
N GLU A 157 6.17 -14.68 17.73
CA GLU A 157 5.36 -15.16 16.60
C GLU A 157 5.53 -14.27 15.35
N MET A 158 5.45 -12.95 15.55
CA MET A 158 5.63 -11.96 14.49
C MET A 158 7.06 -11.98 13.94
N ALA A 159 8.06 -12.14 14.80
CA ALA A 159 9.46 -12.23 14.41
C ALA A 159 9.75 -13.51 13.62
N ILE A 160 9.28 -14.68 14.07
CA ILE A 160 9.45 -15.95 13.37
C ILE A 160 8.79 -15.88 12.00
N GLY A 161 7.52 -15.47 11.91
CA GLY A 161 6.84 -15.32 10.63
C GLY A 161 7.58 -14.40 9.66
N SER A 162 8.13 -13.30 10.19
CA SER A 162 8.91 -12.34 9.40
C SER A 162 10.25 -12.91 8.91
N LEU A 163 11.01 -13.55 9.80
CA LEU A 163 12.31 -14.15 9.49
C LEU A 163 12.17 -15.31 8.48
N CYS A 164 11.13 -16.14 8.63
CA CYS A 164 10.84 -17.23 7.70
C CYS A 164 10.54 -16.71 6.29
N SER A 165 9.68 -15.68 6.18
CA SER A 165 9.38 -15.04 4.89
C SER A 165 10.59 -14.35 4.27
N CYS A 166 11.44 -13.70 5.06
CA CYS A 166 12.70 -13.14 4.57
C CYS A 166 13.64 -14.23 4.07
N PHE A 167 13.84 -15.29 4.85
CA PHE A 167 14.74 -16.39 4.52
C PHE A 167 14.34 -17.04 3.19
N VAL A 168 13.06 -17.41 3.06
CA VAL A 168 12.56 -18.07 1.84
C VAL A 168 12.69 -17.16 0.62
N ASN A 169 12.30 -15.89 0.71
CA ASN A 169 12.33 -15.01 -0.45
C ASN A 169 13.74 -14.52 -0.82
N TYR A 170 14.67 -14.51 0.13
CA TYR A 170 16.07 -14.19 -0.13
C TYR A 170 16.83 -15.36 -0.77
N TYR A 171 16.66 -16.58 -0.25
CA TYR A 171 17.43 -17.75 -0.70
C TYR A 171 16.78 -18.50 -1.86
N ILE A 172 15.44 -18.58 -1.93
CA ILE A 172 14.75 -19.26 -3.02
C ILE A 172 14.50 -18.24 -4.13
N LEU A 173 15.34 -18.22 -5.17
CA LEU A 173 15.19 -17.47 -6.43
C LEU A 173 14.71 -16.01 -6.26
N PRO A 174 15.51 -15.10 -5.71
CA PRO A 174 15.05 -13.78 -5.26
C PRO A 174 14.43 -12.94 -6.40
N PHE A 175 13.22 -12.43 -6.16
CA PHE A 175 12.62 -11.41 -7.02
C PHE A 175 13.15 -10.05 -6.59
N LYS A 176 14.00 -9.44 -7.42
CA LYS A 176 14.63 -8.15 -7.12
C LYS A 176 13.69 -6.98 -7.38
N VAL A 177 13.66 -6.03 -6.45
CA VAL A 177 12.94 -4.75 -6.58
C VAL A 177 13.48 -3.94 -7.76
N GLU A 178 14.75 -4.10 -8.12
CA GLU A 178 15.38 -3.46 -9.28
C GLU A 178 14.56 -3.63 -10.58
N LYS A 179 14.03 -4.84 -10.82
CA LYS A 179 13.22 -5.12 -12.02
C LYS A 179 11.91 -4.33 -12.00
N THR A 180 11.26 -4.26 -10.84
CA THR A 180 10.02 -3.49 -10.66
C THR A 180 10.27 -1.99 -10.82
N LEU A 181 11.36 -1.45 -10.25
CA LEU A 181 11.74 -0.05 -10.41
C LEU A 181 12.08 0.29 -11.86
N LYS A 182 12.82 -0.58 -12.57
CA LYS A 182 13.08 -0.41 -14.01
C LYS A 182 11.79 -0.41 -14.82
N ASN A 183 10.87 -1.35 -14.55
CA ASN A 183 9.57 -1.38 -15.22
C ASN A 183 8.76 -0.09 -15.00
N HIS A 184 8.72 0.43 -13.77
CA HIS A 184 8.07 1.70 -13.48
C HIS A 184 8.74 2.87 -14.19
N ALA A 185 10.07 2.92 -14.22
CA ALA A 185 10.80 3.94 -14.96
C ALA A 185 10.53 3.87 -16.48
N THR A 186 10.52 2.68 -17.07
CA THR A 186 10.16 2.46 -18.48
C THR A 186 8.73 2.89 -18.77
N GLN A 187 7.76 2.48 -17.94
CA GLN A 187 6.37 2.93 -18.07
C GLN A 187 6.24 4.46 -17.97
N GLY A 188 6.93 5.08 -17.01
CA GLY A 188 6.95 6.53 -16.84
C GLY A 188 7.54 7.24 -18.05
N PHE A 189 8.63 6.70 -18.62
CA PHE A 189 9.24 7.18 -19.85
C PHE A 189 8.27 7.08 -21.03
N ASP A 190 7.69 5.90 -21.27
CA ASP A 190 6.77 5.64 -22.38
C ASP A 190 5.51 6.52 -22.30
N LEU A 191 4.90 6.66 -21.11
CA LEU A 191 3.77 7.55 -20.89
C LEU A 191 4.13 9.02 -21.19
N THR A 192 5.33 9.44 -20.82
CA THR A 192 5.82 10.81 -21.07
C THR A 192 6.06 11.05 -22.56
N ILE A 193 6.70 10.11 -23.26
CA ILE A 193 6.92 10.21 -24.70
C ILE A 193 5.60 10.16 -25.47
N ALA A 194 4.67 9.28 -25.10
CA ALA A 194 3.34 9.20 -25.70
C ALA A 194 2.51 10.48 -25.46
N TYR A 195 2.66 11.12 -24.29
CA TYR A 195 2.07 12.42 -24.03
C TYR A 195 2.63 13.51 -24.97
N ILE A 196 3.94 13.55 -25.15
CA ILE A 196 4.62 14.53 -26.02
C ILE A 196 4.25 14.34 -27.48
N LYS A 197 4.34 13.10 -27.99
CA LYS A 197 3.99 12.76 -29.38
C LYS A 197 2.58 13.23 -29.69
N GLU A 198 1.62 12.85 -28.85
CA GLU A 198 0.22 13.19 -29.12
C GLU A 198 -0.07 14.69 -29.01
N MET A 199 0.59 15.39 -28.07
CA MET A 199 0.47 16.85 -27.94
C MET A 199 1.03 17.60 -29.15
N PHE A 200 2.09 17.08 -29.77
CA PHE A 200 2.71 17.70 -30.94
C PHE A 200 2.02 17.29 -32.25
N SER A 201 1.48 16.07 -32.36
CA SER A 201 0.82 15.57 -33.58
C SER A 201 -0.61 16.08 -33.77
N THR A 202 -1.45 16.06 -32.74
CA THR A 202 -2.88 16.34 -32.93
C THR A 202 -3.18 17.82 -33.13
N GLN A 203 -2.24 18.72 -32.77
CA GLN A 203 -2.35 20.19 -32.87
C GLN A 203 -3.61 20.81 -32.23
N ASP A 204 -4.41 20.01 -31.52
CA ASP A 204 -5.57 20.41 -30.75
C ASP A 204 -5.08 20.85 -29.36
N PHE A 205 -4.60 22.09 -29.26
CA PHE A 205 -4.01 22.63 -28.03
C PHE A 205 -5.06 23.04 -26.98
N SER A 206 -6.35 23.10 -27.35
CA SER A 206 -7.44 23.60 -26.49
C SER A 206 -8.08 22.52 -25.62
N ASN A 207 -7.91 21.23 -25.97
CA ASN A 207 -8.51 20.10 -25.26
C ASN A 207 -7.84 19.80 -23.90
N ASN A 208 -8.15 20.62 -22.90
CA ASN A 208 -7.56 20.52 -21.57
C ASN A 208 -7.82 19.17 -20.89
N LYS A 209 -9.05 18.63 -20.97
CA LYS A 209 -9.44 17.38 -20.30
C LYS A 209 -8.57 16.20 -20.73
N LYS A 210 -8.37 16.04 -22.04
CA LYS A 210 -7.58 14.96 -22.63
C LYS A 210 -6.14 14.93 -22.13
N TYR A 211 -5.45 16.07 -22.15
CA TYR A 211 -4.06 16.13 -21.72
C TYR A 211 -3.89 16.10 -20.20
N ASN A 212 -4.85 16.66 -19.46
CA ASN A 212 -4.81 16.63 -18.00
C ASN A 212 -4.88 15.19 -17.48
N LEU A 213 -5.63 14.30 -18.15
CA LEU A 213 -5.67 12.86 -17.86
C LEU A 213 -4.32 12.17 -18.11
N LYS A 214 -3.62 12.52 -19.19
CA LYS A 214 -2.29 11.97 -19.47
C LYS A 214 -1.27 12.40 -18.42
N VAL A 215 -1.30 13.67 -18.02
CA VAL A 215 -0.43 14.17 -16.94
C VAL A 215 -0.74 13.47 -15.61
N GLU A 216 -2.02 13.26 -15.30
CA GLU A 216 -2.44 12.49 -14.12
C GLU A 216 -1.83 11.08 -14.11
N ASN A 217 -1.89 10.36 -15.24
CA ASN A 217 -1.31 9.02 -15.36
C ASN A 217 0.21 9.02 -15.15
N ILE A 218 0.92 9.99 -15.72
CA ILE A 218 2.38 10.11 -15.53
C ILE A 218 2.69 10.39 -14.05
N LEU A 219 2.01 11.35 -13.42
CA LEU A 219 2.24 11.69 -12.01
C LEU A 219 1.91 10.52 -11.07
N ASN A 220 0.85 9.76 -11.35
CA ASN A 220 0.52 8.55 -10.60
C ASN A 220 1.66 7.52 -10.69
N ASN A 221 2.20 7.29 -11.89
CA ASN A 221 3.33 6.37 -12.08
C ASN A 221 4.60 6.85 -11.35
N LEU A 222 4.90 8.16 -11.36
CA LEU A 222 6.03 8.72 -10.61
C LEU A 222 5.88 8.57 -9.10
N VAL A 223 4.67 8.75 -8.56
CA VAL A 223 4.41 8.55 -7.13
C VAL A 223 4.48 7.07 -6.75
N THR A 224 4.04 6.16 -7.62
CA THR A 224 4.25 4.72 -7.38
C THR A 224 5.74 4.38 -7.36
N LEU A 225 6.52 4.92 -8.29
CA LEU A 225 7.98 4.76 -8.31
C LEU A 225 8.60 5.30 -7.02
N ASP A 226 8.28 6.54 -6.60
CA ASP A 226 8.82 7.17 -5.38
C ASP A 226 8.51 6.38 -4.11
N ASN A 227 7.29 5.84 -3.98
CA ASN A 227 6.91 5.02 -2.84
C ASN A 227 7.68 3.68 -2.79
N ASP A 228 8.02 3.15 -3.96
CA ASP A 228 8.72 1.88 -4.12
C ASP A 228 10.26 2.02 -3.99
N LEU A 229 10.79 3.25 -4.03
CA LEU A 229 12.23 3.55 -3.90
C LEU A 229 12.83 3.35 -2.50
N SER A 230 12.02 3.18 -1.47
CA SER A 230 12.50 2.89 -0.12
C SER A 230 13.21 1.53 -0.03
N ALA A 231 12.63 0.53 -0.69
CA ALA A 231 13.15 -0.83 -0.74
C ALA A 231 14.49 -0.93 -1.48
N ALA A 232 14.82 0.05 -2.31
CA ALA A 232 16.10 0.18 -3.02
C ALA A 232 17.31 0.13 -2.05
N LYS A 233 17.15 0.62 -0.81
CA LYS A 233 18.20 0.61 0.22
C LYS A 233 18.67 -0.81 0.56
N TYR A 234 17.76 -1.78 0.54
CA TYR A 234 18.05 -3.17 0.94
C TYR A 234 18.67 -4.01 -0.19
N GLU A 235 18.71 -3.49 -1.42
CA GLU A 235 19.33 -4.13 -2.58
C GLU A 235 20.55 -3.35 -3.13
N ASN A 236 21.05 -2.35 -2.38
CA ASN A 236 22.16 -1.46 -2.79
C ASN A 236 21.91 -0.72 -4.12
N ILE A 237 20.66 -0.33 -4.39
CA ILE A 237 20.28 0.40 -5.60
C ILE A 237 20.38 1.92 -5.34
N ALA A 238 20.95 2.66 -6.29
CA ALA A 238 21.10 4.11 -6.20
C ALA A 238 19.74 4.85 -6.33
N LYS A 239 19.08 5.09 -5.19
CA LYS A 239 17.80 5.84 -5.12
C LYS A 239 17.87 7.22 -5.81
N THR A 240 19.02 7.88 -5.74
CA THR A 240 19.26 9.21 -6.33
C THR A 240 19.03 9.23 -7.84
N ASN A 241 19.43 8.17 -8.56
CA ASN A 241 19.26 8.09 -10.02
C ASN A 241 17.78 8.06 -10.43
N TYR A 242 16.95 7.30 -9.72
CA TYR A 242 15.51 7.23 -9.98
C TYR A 242 14.77 8.50 -9.56
N ALA A 243 15.22 9.15 -8.47
CA ALA A 243 14.71 10.46 -8.07
C ALA A 243 15.04 11.54 -9.12
N ALA A 244 16.28 11.55 -9.63
CA ALA A 244 16.71 12.43 -10.71
C ALA A 244 15.88 12.22 -11.99
N PHE A 245 15.65 10.96 -12.39
CA PHE A 245 14.75 10.62 -13.50
C PHE A 245 13.35 11.20 -13.30
N SER A 246 12.76 11.00 -12.12
CA SER A 246 11.42 11.50 -11.78
C SER A 246 11.35 13.02 -11.85
N ASN A 247 12.40 13.70 -11.38
CA ASN A 247 12.52 15.15 -11.48
C ASN A 247 12.60 15.63 -12.94
N LYS A 248 13.35 14.94 -13.81
CA LYS A 248 13.41 15.26 -15.25
C LYS A 248 12.08 15.06 -15.96
N VAL A 249 11.30 14.04 -15.58
CA VAL A 249 9.92 13.86 -16.09
C VAL A 249 9.06 15.06 -15.71
N VAL A 250 9.08 15.48 -14.45
CA VAL A 250 8.28 16.63 -13.97
C VAL A 250 8.70 17.93 -14.66
N GLU A 251 10.01 18.18 -14.77
CA GLU A 251 10.55 19.33 -15.49
C GLU A 251 10.09 19.37 -16.95
N LEU A 252 10.04 18.20 -17.62
CA LEU A 252 9.61 18.09 -19.00
C LEU A 252 8.11 18.37 -19.15
N ILE A 253 7.26 17.76 -18.31
CA ILE A 253 5.81 18.03 -18.26
C ILE A 253 5.54 19.52 -18.10
N GLN A 254 6.25 20.20 -17.18
CA GLN A 254 6.16 21.65 -17.00
C GLN A 254 6.40 22.41 -18.30
N SER A 255 7.48 22.07 -19.01
CA SER A 255 7.86 22.79 -20.25
C SER A 255 6.90 22.54 -21.40
N VAL A 256 6.40 21.32 -21.53
CA VAL A 256 5.43 20.93 -22.56
C VAL A 256 4.08 21.59 -22.28
N HIS A 257 3.64 21.60 -21.02
CA HIS A 257 2.41 22.26 -20.61
C HIS A 257 2.45 23.78 -20.85
N PHE A 258 3.59 24.43 -20.54
CA PHE A 258 3.80 25.84 -20.84
C PHE A 258 3.72 26.14 -22.33
N LEU A 259 4.41 25.33 -23.15
CA LEU A 259 4.40 25.46 -24.60
C LEU A 259 2.98 25.30 -25.15
N ARG A 260 2.23 24.27 -24.71
CA ARG A 260 0.83 24.06 -25.10
C ARG A 260 -0.03 25.28 -24.84
N LYS A 261 0.05 25.84 -23.63
CA LYS A 261 -0.79 26.98 -23.23
C LYS A 261 -0.48 28.25 -24.03
N ASN A 262 0.79 28.44 -24.41
CA ASN A 262 1.19 29.56 -25.27
C ASN A 262 0.71 29.36 -26.71
N LEU A 263 0.75 28.13 -27.22
CA LEU A 263 0.26 27.81 -28.57
C LEU A 263 -1.26 27.92 -28.68
N ALA A 264 -2.01 27.57 -27.62
CA ALA A 264 -3.46 27.73 -27.58
C ALA A 264 -3.94 29.20 -27.60
N LYS A 265 -3.05 30.18 -27.32
CA LYS A 265 -3.39 31.61 -27.28
C LYS A 265 -3.10 32.35 -28.59
N LYS A 266 -2.34 31.75 -29.52
CA LYS A 266 -1.91 32.40 -30.77
C LYS A 266 -2.52 31.66 -31.95
N ASP A 267 -3.31 32.37 -32.75
CA ASP A 267 -4.02 31.78 -33.91
C ASP A 267 -3.07 31.41 -35.06
N ASP A 268 -1.91 32.07 -35.18
CA ASP A 268 -0.99 31.89 -36.31
C ASP A 268 0.36 31.29 -35.86
N ASN A 269 0.52 29.97 -36.06
CA ASN A 269 1.68 29.19 -35.58
C ASN A 269 2.22 28.19 -36.63
N SER A 270 2.04 28.45 -37.93
CA SER A 270 2.43 27.52 -39.01
C SER A 270 3.89 27.06 -38.97
N ALA A 271 4.84 27.96 -38.68
CA ALA A 271 6.26 27.63 -38.54
C ALA A 271 6.55 26.73 -37.31
N ILE A 272 5.86 26.97 -36.19
CA ILE A 272 6.01 26.16 -34.97
C ILE A 272 5.40 24.77 -35.17
N LYS A 273 4.29 24.66 -35.90
CA LYS A 273 3.66 23.37 -36.23
C LYS A 273 4.64 22.44 -36.98
N LYS A 274 5.38 22.99 -37.95
CA LYS A 274 6.41 22.24 -38.70
C LYS A 274 7.58 21.81 -37.80
N ASP A 275 8.04 22.68 -36.91
CA ASP A 275 9.07 22.33 -35.92
C ASP A 275 8.59 21.22 -34.96
N LEU A 276 7.32 21.23 -34.56
CA LEU A 276 6.72 20.19 -33.71
C LEU A 276 6.61 18.84 -34.43
N GLU A 277 6.20 18.83 -35.70
CA GLU A 277 6.16 17.61 -36.54
C GLU A 277 7.56 17.02 -36.75
N ASN A 278 8.58 17.87 -36.95
CA ASN A 278 9.98 17.44 -37.01
C ASN A 278 10.44 16.79 -35.68
N ILE A 279 9.98 17.29 -34.54
CA ILE A 279 10.29 16.67 -33.24
C ILE A 279 9.61 15.31 -33.11
N VAL A 280 8.35 15.17 -33.53
CA VAL A 280 7.64 13.87 -33.48
C VAL A 280 8.34 12.84 -34.35
N THR A 281 8.69 13.19 -35.60
CA THR A 281 9.40 12.26 -36.50
C THR A 281 10.77 11.86 -35.97
N ASN A 282 11.47 12.76 -35.28
CA ASN A 282 12.72 12.43 -34.62
C ASN A 282 12.50 11.57 -33.34
N LEU A 283 11.44 11.82 -32.57
CA LEU A 283 11.04 11.01 -31.41
C LEU A 283 10.70 9.55 -31.80
N ASP A 284 10.13 9.34 -32.99
CA ASP A 284 9.87 7.99 -33.54
C ASP A 284 11.15 7.25 -33.93
N LYS A 285 12.22 8.00 -34.24
CA LYS A 285 13.55 7.47 -34.59
C LYS A 285 14.50 7.38 -33.40
N ILE A 286 14.06 7.71 -32.17
CA ILE A 286 14.92 7.59 -31.00
C ILE A 286 15.24 6.12 -30.76
N ASP A 287 16.42 5.73 -31.21
CA ASP A 287 17.05 4.50 -30.79
C ASP A 287 17.65 4.74 -29.40
N LEU A 288 17.10 4.02 -28.40
CA LEU A 288 17.46 4.09 -26.99
C LEU A 288 18.95 3.85 -26.72
N THR A 289 19.69 3.40 -27.72
CA THR A 289 21.10 3.03 -27.62
C THR A 289 22.09 4.18 -27.84
N ARG A 290 21.83 5.20 -28.69
CA ARG A 290 22.89 6.18 -29.06
C ARG A 290 22.50 7.61 -29.47
N HIS A 291 21.23 7.98 -29.67
CA HIS A 291 20.89 9.28 -30.27
C HIS A 291 20.24 10.31 -29.32
N ALA A 292 20.84 11.50 -29.23
CA ALA A 292 20.21 12.71 -28.72
C ALA A 292 19.44 13.41 -29.85
N LEU A 293 18.29 14.04 -29.55
CA LEU A 293 17.56 14.85 -30.53
C LEU A 293 18.44 16.02 -30.99
N VAL A 294 18.57 16.17 -32.31
CA VAL A 294 19.29 17.27 -32.96
C VAL A 294 18.51 18.58 -32.73
N ASN A 295 19.23 19.65 -32.39
CA ASN A 295 18.67 20.89 -31.86
C ASN A 295 18.56 21.97 -32.94
N ASP A 296 17.70 21.78 -33.94
CA ASP A 296 17.65 22.62 -35.15
C ASP A 296 16.54 23.70 -35.15
N SER A 297 15.69 23.78 -34.12
CA SER A 297 14.59 24.77 -34.10
C SER A 297 15.09 26.19 -33.78
N ASN A 298 14.60 27.22 -34.46
CA ASN A 298 14.94 28.62 -34.14
C ASN A 298 14.18 29.18 -32.93
N ASN A 299 13.10 28.52 -32.48
CA ASN A 299 12.28 28.98 -31.37
C ASN A 299 12.89 28.60 -30.01
N HIS A 300 13.18 29.61 -29.17
CA HIS A 300 13.75 29.42 -27.82
C HIS A 300 12.93 28.47 -26.92
N MET A 301 11.60 28.50 -27.02
CA MET A 301 10.74 27.61 -26.23
C MET A 301 10.90 26.14 -26.65
N ILE A 302 10.99 25.90 -27.96
CA ILE A 302 11.17 24.57 -28.54
C ILE A 302 12.55 24.04 -28.19
N LYS A 303 13.61 24.87 -28.30
CA LYS A 303 14.97 24.53 -27.81
C LYS A 303 14.98 24.11 -26.34
N LYS A 304 14.24 24.82 -25.47
CA LYS A 304 14.13 24.48 -24.04
C LYS A 304 13.48 23.11 -23.84
N VAL A 305 12.44 22.78 -24.62
CA VAL A 305 11.80 21.47 -24.58
C VAL A 305 12.72 20.37 -25.11
N ILE A 306 13.39 20.57 -26.26
CA ILE A 306 14.36 19.61 -26.82
C ILE A 306 15.48 19.32 -25.80
N LYS A 307 16.04 20.35 -25.16
CA LYS A 307 17.06 20.17 -24.11
C LYS A 307 16.55 19.31 -22.95
N LYS A 308 15.29 19.52 -22.53
CA LYS A 308 14.67 18.72 -21.46
C LYS A 308 14.38 17.28 -21.90
N ILE A 309 13.96 17.05 -23.14
CA ILE A 309 13.82 15.69 -23.69
C ILE A 309 15.18 14.98 -23.69
N ASN A 310 16.24 15.63 -24.15
CA ASN A 310 17.58 15.04 -24.14
C ASN A 310 18.06 14.71 -22.72
N SER A 311 17.78 15.57 -21.73
CA SER A 311 18.11 15.29 -20.32
C SER A 311 17.34 14.10 -19.75
N LEU A 312 16.07 13.92 -20.15
CA LEU A 312 15.24 12.78 -19.77
C LEU A 312 15.77 11.48 -20.38
N VAL A 313 16.06 11.49 -21.68
CA VAL A 313 16.63 10.33 -22.39
C VAL A 313 17.96 9.92 -21.77
N TYR A 314 18.85 10.88 -21.49
CA TYR A 314 20.11 10.62 -20.81
C TYR A 314 19.92 9.99 -19.41
N SER A 315 19.01 10.57 -18.61
CA SER A 315 18.70 10.03 -17.27
C SER A 315 18.15 8.60 -17.34
N TYR A 316 17.31 8.32 -18.33
CA TYR A 316 16.76 6.98 -18.56
C TYR A 316 17.82 5.99 -19.06
N GLN A 317 18.71 6.39 -19.97
CA GLN A 317 19.84 5.58 -20.41
C GLN A 317 20.79 5.24 -19.27
N LYS A 318 21.05 6.19 -18.37
CA LYS A 318 21.86 5.98 -17.15
C LYS A 318 21.22 4.95 -16.20
N LEU A 319 19.89 4.87 -16.14
CA LEU A 319 19.19 3.82 -15.38
C LEU A 319 19.32 2.44 -16.04
N LEU A 320 19.40 2.38 -17.36
CA LEU A 320 19.55 1.12 -18.12
C LEU A 320 20.99 0.60 -18.12
N SER A 321 22.00 1.49 -18.14
CA SER A 321 23.41 1.12 -18.27
C SER A 321 24.03 0.48 -17.03
N ASN A 322 23.28 0.26 -15.95
CA ASN A 322 23.74 -0.32 -14.68
C ASN A 322 25.00 0.34 -14.09
N SER A 323 25.36 1.56 -14.52
CA SER A 323 26.51 2.26 -13.95
C SER A 323 26.14 2.75 -12.55
N ASN A 324 26.52 1.97 -11.54
CA ASN A 324 26.44 2.32 -10.11
C ASN A 324 27.43 3.44 -9.72
N ASN A 325 27.66 4.41 -10.61
CA ASN A 325 28.45 5.59 -10.27
C ASN A 325 27.60 6.46 -9.34
N ILE A 326 27.75 6.18 -8.04
CA ILE A 326 27.15 6.91 -6.89
C ILE A 326 27.65 8.37 -6.84
N ASN A 327 28.65 8.74 -7.65
CA ASN A 327 29.37 10.02 -7.56
C ASN A 327 28.78 11.18 -8.40
N ASP A 328 27.71 10.97 -9.16
CA ASP A 328 27.07 12.09 -9.85
C ASP A 328 26.15 12.83 -8.88
N THR A 329 26.68 13.91 -8.32
CA THR A 329 26.01 14.89 -7.45
C THR A 329 25.00 15.74 -8.23
N GLU A 330 24.03 15.11 -8.91
CA GLU A 330 22.86 15.86 -9.39
C GLU A 330 21.91 16.11 -8.20
N SER A 331 21.66 17.39 -7.92
CA SER A 331 20.67 17.82 -6.93
C SER A 331 19.29 17.26 -7.30
N SER A 332 18.85 16.23 -6.58
CA SER A 332 17.54 15.60 -6.73
C SER A 332 16.75 15.75 -5.43
N TYR A 333 15.44 15.82 -5.55
CA TYR A 333 14.51 15.90 -4.42
C TYR A 333 13.55 14.72 -4.47
N THR A 334 13.18 14.20 -3.31
CA THR A 334 12.18 13.14 -3.16
C THR A 334 10.81 13.74 -2.85
N PHE A 335 9.71 13.11 -3.25
CA PHE A 335 8.39 13.71 -3.06
C PHE A 335 7.96 13.73 -1.59
N ILE A 336 7.57 14.90 -1.11
CA ILE A 336 7.14 15.12 0.28
C ILE A 336 5.68 14.72 0.42
N ASN A 337 5.36 14.04 1.53
CA ASN A 337 4.00 13.60 1.84
C ASN A 337 3.04 14.76 2.04
N TYR A 338 1.83 14.61 1.51
CA TYR A 338 0.77 15.59 1.67
C TYR A 338 -0.29 15.07 2.64
N THR A 339 -0.50 15.84 3.71
CA THR A 339 -1.45 15.53 4.77
C THR A 339 -2.79 16.22 4.51
N ASN A 340 -3.87 15.45 4.39
CA ASN A 340 -5.22 15.99 4.34
C ASN A 340 -5.93 15.79 5.69
N PRO A 341 -6.14 16.86 6.48
CA PRO A 341 -6.73 16.74 7.81
C PRO A 341 -8.16 16.18 7.78
N ALA A 342 -8.95 16.46 6.74
CA ALA A 342 -10.31 15.96 6.64
C ALA A 342 -10.35 14.43 6.49
N ILE A 343 -9.49 13.87 5.62
CA ILE A 343 -9.37 12.41 5.45
C ILE A 343 -8.88 11.76 6.74
N THR A 344 -7.96 12.42 7.44
CA THR A 344 -7.40 11.93 8.71
C THR A 344 -8.46 11.84 9.81
N ILE A 345 -9.24 12.89 10.01
CA ILE A 345 -10.30 12.93 11.04
C ILE A 345 -11.37 11.87 10.75
N ILE A 346 -11.79 11.73 9.50
CA ILE A 346 -12.80 10.74 9.09
C ILE A 346 -12.29 9.31 9.29
N ALA A 347 -11.02 9.05 8.96
CA ALA A 347 -10.41 7.74 9.15
C ALA A 347 -10.33 7.37 10.64
N ILE A 348 -9.90 8.31 11.49
CA ILE A 348 -9.82 8.11 12.95
C ILE A 348 -11.21 7.88 13.53
N SER A 349 -12.19 8.75 13.22
CA SER A 349 -13.53 8.65 13.77
C SER A 349 -14.22 7.34 13.39
N ARG A 350 -14.06 6.90 12.13
CA ARG A 350 -14.61 5.62 11.65
C ARG A 350 -14.03 4.43 12.42
N THR A 351 -12.71 4.33 12.56
CA THR A 351 -12.08 3.18 13.24
C THR A 351 -12.43 3.16 14.73
N ILE A 352 -12.46 4.32 15.41
CA ILE A 352 -12.87 4.41 16.82
C ILE A 352 -14.34 4.03 16.99
N LEU A 353 -15.24 4.60 16.17
CA LEU A 353 -16.67 4.31 16.24
C LEU A 353 -16.95 2.83 16.00
N LEU A 354 -16.29 2.23 15.01
CA LEU A 354 -16.36 0.80 14.75
C LEU A 354 -15.93 -0.02 15.97
N LEU A 355 -14.77 0.30 16.56
CA LEU A 355 -14.27 -0.40 17.73
C LEU A 355 -15.24 -0.29 18.91
N LEU A 356 -15.76 0.91 19.20
CA LEU A 356 -16.70 1.14 20.30
C LEU A 356 -17.99 0.36 20.09
N CYS A 357 -18.56 0.36 18.88
CA CYS A 357 -19.74 -0.43 18.55
C CYS A 357 -19.49 -1.93 18.75
N MET A 358 -18.35 -2.45 18.27
CA MET A 358 -18.02 -3.88 18.44
C MET A 358 -17.75 -4.24 19.90
N TYR A 359 -17.13 -3.35 20.68
CA TYR A 359 -16.93 -3.54 22.11
C TYR A 359 -18.26 -3.63 22.87
N LEU A 360 -19.24 -2.77 22.55
CA LEU A 360 -20.57 -2.81 23.15
C LEU A 360 -21.26 -4.14 22.86
N ILE A 361 -21.18 -4.65 21.63
CA ILE A 361 -21.72 -5.97 21.27
C ILE A 361 -21.03 -7.07 22.07
N TRP A 362 -19.70 -7.00 22.20
CA TRP A 362 -18.92 -8.00 22.95
C TRP A 362 -19.31 -8.07 24.43
N ILE A 363 -19.55 -6.92 25.08
CA ILE A 363 -20.07 -6.87 26.47
C ILE A 363 -21.45 -7.53 26.56
N HIS A 364 -22.35 -7.28 25.60
CA HIS A 364 -23.70 -7.86 25.62
C HIS A 364 -23.71 -9.38 25.46
N VAL A 365 -22.66 -9.96 24.86
CA VAL A 365 -22.50 -11.42 24.68
C VAL A 365 -21.62 -12.03 25.79
N ASN A 366 -21.66 -11.44 26.99
CA ASN A 366 -20.91 -11.89 28.18
C ASN A 366 -19.39 -11.98 28.00
N GLY A 367 -18.82 -11.24 27.04
CA GLY A 367 -17.37 -11.11 26.93
C GLY A 367 -16.60 -12.37 26.50
N ASN A 368 -17.22 -13.33 25.79
CA ASN A 368 -16.53 -14.56 25.38
C ASN A 368 -15.27 -14.26 24.55
N SER A 369 -14.14 -14.86 24.94
CA SER A 369 -12.83 -14.71 24.31
C SER A 369 -12.80 -15.18 22.84
N SER A 370 -13.69 -16.10 22.46
CA SER A 370 -13.84 -16.57 21.06
C SER A 370 -14.37 -15.49 20.12
N ILE A 371 -15.00 -14.43 20.65
CA ILE A 371 -15.63 -13.36 19.86
C ILE A 371 -14.67 -12.17 19.64
N LEU A 372 -13.48 -12.17 20.26
CA LEU A 372 -12.52 -11.06 20.16
C LEU A 372 -12.06 -10.73 18.72
N MET A 373 -12.13 -11.70 17.80
CA MET A 373 -11.80 -11.50 16.39
C MET A 373 -12.68 -10.46 15.69
N MET A 374 -13.90 -10.25 16.19
CA MET A 374 -14.83 -9.19 15.75
C MET A 374 -14.26 -7.78 15.95
N MET A 375 -13.29 -7.61 16.86
CA MET A 375 -12.68 -6.31 17.14
C MET A 375 -11.29 -6.18 16.51
N ILE A 376 -10.50 -7.26 16.53
CA ILE A 376 -9.09 -7.25 16.12
C ILE A 376 -8.96 -7.07 14.59
N TYR A 377 -9.64 -7.90 13.79
CA TYR A 377 -9.50 -7.87 12.32
C TYR A 377 -10.04 -6.60 11.67
N PRO A 378 -11.21 -6.08 12.07
CA PRO A 378 -11.72 -4.84 11.48
C PRO A 378 -10.83 -3.64 11.74
N CYS A 379 -10.19 -3.56 12.92
CA CYS A 379 -9.21 -2.51 13.21
C CYS A 379 -7.98 -2.60 12.31
N LEU A 380 -7.41 -3.82 12.15
CA LEU A 380 -6.30 -4.08 11.24
C LEU A 380 -6.65 -3.66 9.81
N LEU A 381 -7.76 -4.18 9.28
CA LEU A 381 -8.18 -3.94 7.89
C LEU A 381 -8.60 -2.49 7.65
N SER A 382 -9.24 -1.83 8.61
CA SER A 382 -9.59 -0.41 8.51
C SER A 382 -8.32 0.41 8.27
N GLN A 383 -7.26 0.16 9.04
CA GLN A 383 -6.01 0.90 8.96
C GLN A 383 -5.19 0.57 7.69
N LEU A 384 -5.24 -0.67 7.22
CA LEU A 384 -4.59 -1.06 5.97
C LEU A 384 -5.25 -0.42 4.74
N PHE A 385 -6.58 -0.35 4.71
CA PHE A 385 -7.32 0.14 3.54
C PHE A 385 -7.51 1.66 3.49
N THR A 386 -7.05 2.43 4.48
CA THR A 386 -7.16 3.91 4.44
C THR A 386 -6.25 4.62 3.46
N ALA A 387 -5.25 3.93 2.90
CA ALA A 387 -4.43 4.51 1.84
C ALA A 387 -5.08 4.35 0.46
N VAL A 388 -5.89 3.29 0.31
CA VAL A 388 -6.24 2.72 -0.99
C VAL A 388 -7.49 3.41 -1.57
N PRO A 389 -7.57 3.66 -2.89
CA PRO A 389 -8.82 4.10 -3.52
C PRO A 389 -9.90 3.01 -3.43
N ASN A 390 -11.16 3.41 -3.23
CA ASN A 390 -12.33 2.52 -3.13
C ASN A 390 -12.21 1.42 -2.06
N SER A 391 -11.86 1.82 -0.83
CA SER A 391 -11.68 0.90 0.31
C SER A 391 -12.91 0.04 0.63
N ALA A 392 -14.13 0.54 0.39
CA ALA A 392 -15.37 -0.21 0.63
C ALA A 392 -15.44 -1.49 -0.22
N ASP A 393 -15.08 -1.42 -1.50
CA ASP A 393 -15.10 -2.58 -2.39
C ASP A 393 -14.03 -3.60 -2.01
N MET A 394 -12.87 -3.14 -1.55
CA MET A 394 -11.81 -4.02 -1.05
C MET A 394 -12.25 -4.81 0.18
N VAL A 395 -12.90 -4.15 1.15
CA VAL A 395 -13.43 -4.83 2.34
C VAL A 395 -14.55 -5.80 1.96
N ARG A 396 -15.42 -5.45 1.00
CA ARG A 396 -16.43 -6.37 0.48
C ARG A 396 -15.80 -7.66 -0.04
N ASN A 397 -14.73 -7.55 -0.82
CA ASN A 397 -14.02 -8.71 -1.36
C ASN A 397 -13.41 -9.58 -0.27
N VAL A 398 -12.84 -8.96 0.78
CA VAL A 398 -12.35 -9.67 1.98
C VAL A 398 -13.48 -10.43 2.66
N VAL A 399 -14.65 -9.81 2.84
CA VAL A 399 -15.84 -10.47 3.43
C VAL A 399 -16.25 -11.69 2.61
N VAL A 400 -16.28 -11.60 1.27
CA VAL A 400 -16.58 -12.75 0.40
C VAL A 400 -15.57 -13.88 0.61
N GLY A 401 -14.27 -13.56 0.69
CA GLY A 401 -13.22 -14.55 1.00
C GLY A 401 -13.42 -15.23 2.36
N LEU A 402 -13.78 -14.46 3.40
CA LEU A 402 -14.06 -14.98 4.73
C LEU A 402 -15.24 -15.96 4.73
N PHE A 403 -16.33 -15.63 4.04
CA PHE A 403 -17.48 -16.53 3.90
C PHE A 403 -17.09 -17.86 3.24
N LEU A 404 -16.24 -17.83 2.21
CA LEU A 404 -15.75 -19.04 1.54
C LEU A 404 -14.83 -19.89 2.43
N SER A 405 -14.12 -19.28 3.37
CA SER A 405 -13.21 -20.00 4.28
C SER A 405 -13.93 -20.91 5.28
N ILE A 406 -15.14 -20.56 5.72
CA ILE A 406 -15.90 -21.32 6.73
C ILE A 406 -16.18 -22.77 6.30
N PRO A 407 -16.86 -23.03 5.17
CA PRO A 407 -17.19 -24.41 4.80
C PRO A 407 -15.93 -25.24 4.53
N ILE A 408 -14.89 -24.66 3.94
CA ILE A 408 -13.63 -25.36 3.66
C ILE A 408 -12.88 -25.69 4.96
N SER A 409 -12.86 -24.76 5.92
CA SER A 409 -12.20 -24.99 7.21
C SER A 409 -12.94 -26.05 8.02
N ILE A 410 -14.27 -25.96 8.12
CA ILE A 410 -15.08 -26.84 8.99
C ILE A 410 -15.26 -28.23 8.38
N PHE A 411 -15.73 -28.32 7.14
CA PHE A 411 -16.13 -29.61 6.56
C PHE A 411 -14.95 -30.40 6.01
N ILE A 412 -13.91 -29.72 5.52
CA ILE A 412 -12.76 -30.38 4.90
C ILE A 412 -11.59 -30.41 5.89
N THR A 413 -11.13 -29.25 6.33
CA THR A 413 -9.84 -29.14 7.03
C THR A 413 -9.90 -29.73 8.43
N LEU A 414 -10.80 -29.27 9.28
CA LEU A 414 -10.92 -29.75 10.67
C LEU A 414 -11.28 -31.24 10.72
N ASN A 415 -12.06 -31.73 9.76
CA ASN A 415 -12.41 -33.15 9.65
C ASN A 415 -11.18 -34.01 9.28
N LEU A 416 -10.37 -33.57 8.33
CA LEU A 416 -9.13 -34.26 7.99
C LEU A 416 -8.12 -34.18 9.15
N LEU A 417 -8.01 -33.03 9.80
CA LEU A 417 -7.03 -32.80 10.85
C LEU A 417 -7.34 -33.61 12.12
N SER A 418 -8.63 -33.83 12.44
CA SER A 418 -9.04 -34.67 13.56
C SER A 418 -8.73 -36.16 13.38
N GLN A 419 -8.52 -36.61 12.13
CA GLN A 419 -8.11 -37.98 11.83
C GLN A 419 -6.59 -38.19 11.95
N VAL A 420 -5.82 -37.09 11.96
CA VAL A 420 -4.37 -37.13 11.82
C VAL A 420 -3.65 -36.47 13.00
N VAL A 421 -4.31 -36.49 14.16
CA VAL A 421 -3.78 -35.95 15.42
C VAL A 421 -2.49 -36.69 15.78
N GLY A 422 -1.46 -35.91 16.16
CA GLY A 422 -0.17 -36.44 16.59
C GLY A 422 0.89 -36.57 15.49
N TYR A 423 0.53 -36.43 14.21
CA TYR A 423 1.47 -36.45 13.10
C TYR A 423 1.68 -35.05 12.52
N PHE A 424 2.80 -34.43 12.87
CA PHE A 424 3.12 -33.06 12.49
C PHE A 424 3.24 -32.88 10.95
N GLU A 425 3.86 -33.84 10.26
CA GLU A 425 4.06 -33.77 8.81
C GLU A 425 2.74 -33.81 8.05
N LEU A 426 1.80 -34.62 8.52
CA LEU A 426 0.48 -34.73 7.91
C LEU A 426 -0.40 -33.51 8.24
N LEU A 427 -0.26 -32.91 9.43
CA LEU A 427 -0.87 -31.62 9.76
C LEU A 427 -0.44 -30.54 8.75
N ILE A 428 0.87 -30.44 8.48
CA ILE A 428 1.39 -29.52 7.47
C ILE A 428 0.80 -29.83 6.09
N LEU A 429 0.73 -31.10 5.71
CA LEU A 429 0.24 -31.52 4.39
C LEU A 429 -1.23 -31.14 4.19
N VAL A 430 -2.09 -31.36 5.18
CA VAL A 430 -3.51 -30.98 5.13
C VAL A 430 -3.69 -29.46 5.06
N LEU A 431 -2.95 -28.70 5.88
CA LEU A 431 -2.99 -27.25 5.87
C LEU A 431 -2.47 -26.68 4.55
N LEU A 432 -1.35 -27.19 4.04
CA LEU A 432 -0.78 -26.72 2.78
C LEU A 432 -1.69 -27.06 1.60
N GLY A 433 -2.30 -28.26 1.59
CA GLY A 433 -3.26 -28.65 0.55
C GLY A 433 -4.42 -27.67 0.44
N THR A 434 -5.03 -27.31 1.57
CA THR A 434 -6.21 -26.43 1.61
C THR A 434 -5.87 -24.95 1.47
N LEU A 435 -4.78 -24.48 2.09
CA LEU A 435 -4.34 -23.09 2.04
C LEU A 435 -3.67 -22.71 0.70
N SER A 436 -3.08 -23.68 -0.02
CA SER A 436 -2.36 -23.43 -1.29
C SER A 436 -3.24 -22.75 -2.34
N LEU A 437 -4.52 -23.11 -2.42
CA LEU A 437 -5.47 -22.48 -3.36
C LEU A 437 -5.68 -20.99 -3.03
N GLY A 438 -5.80 -20.66 -1.74
CA GLY A 438 -5.87 -19.29 -1.27
C GLY A 438 -4.60 -18.51 -1.65
N ILE A 439 -3.42 -19.09 -1.39
CA ILE A 439 -2.13 -18.48 -1.72
C ILE A 439 -1.93 -18.33 -3.23
N ALA A 440 -2.39 -19.28 -4.04
CA ALA A 440 -2.31 -19.22 -5.50
C ALA A 440 -3.09 -18.01 -6.05
N ILE A 441 -4.27 -17.76 -5.51
CA ILE A 441 -5.08 -16.59 -5.87
C ILE A 441 -4.44 -15.28 -5.37
N LEU A 442 -3.65 -15.32 -4.29
CA LEU A 442 -2.92 -14.15 -3.76
C LEU A 442 -1.93 -13.56 -4.78
N ALA A 443 -1.38 -14.40 -5.66
CA ALA A 443 -0.45 -13.98 -6.71
C ALA A 443 -1.12 -13.14 -7.80
N LEU A 444 -2.46 -13.08 -7.86
CA LEU A 444 -3.21 -12.29 -8.83
C LEU A 444 -3.66 -10.96 -8.20
N PRO A 445 -3.14 -9.79 -8.65
CA PRO A 445 -3.51 -8.48 -8.07
C PRO A 445 -5.01 -8.19 -8.10
N LYS A 446 -5.72 -8.68 -9.13
CA LYS A 446 -7.19 -8.52 -9.30
C LYS A 446 -7.98 -9.20 -8.17
N TYR A 447 -7.52 -10.35 -7.68
CA TYR A 447 -8.22 -11.19 -6.70
C TYR A 447 -7.57 -11.20 -5.32
N GLN A 448 -6.50 -10.41 -5.13
CA GLN A 448 -5.69 -10.42 -3.92
C GLN A 448 -6.49 -10.20 -2.63
N THR A 449 -7.49 -9.31 -2.64
CA THR A 449 -8.33 -9.03 -1.46
C THR A 449 -9.28 -10.18 -1.11
N TYR A 450 -9.78 -10.92 -2.10
CA TYR A 450 -10.56 -12.13 -1.85
C TYR A 450 -9.70 -13.21 -1.21
N SER A 451 -8.50 -13.42 -1.74
CA SER A 451 -7.52 -14.37 -1.20
C SER A 451 -7.13 -14.02 0.25
N LEU A 452 -6.84 -12.74 0.53
CA LEU A 452 -6.54 -12.28 1.89
C LEU A 452 -7.68 -12.62 2.87
N GLY A 453 -8.93 -12.37 2.48
CA GLY A 453 -10.08 -12.75 3.30
C GLY A 453 -10.17 -14.26 3.54
N PHE A 454 -9.97 -15.07 2.49
CA PHE A 454 -9.97 -16.53 2.61
C PHE A 454 -8.87 -17.02 3.55
N CYS A 455 -7.61 -16.61 3.36
CA CYS A 455 -6.48 -17.06 4.15
C CYS A 455 -6.58 -16.60 5.62
N ILE A 456 -7.00 -15.33 5.86
CA ILE A 456 -7.21 -14.82 7.22
C ILE A 456 -8.31 -15.62 7.92
N GLY A 457 -9.45 -15.82 7.26
CA GLY A 457 -10.56 -16.59 7.82
C GLY A 457 -10.17 -18.03 8.11
N PHE A 458 -9.53 -18.69 7.16
CA PHE A 458 -9.05 -20.05 7.29
C PHE A 458 -8.12 -20.22 8.49
N ILE A 459 -7.06 -19.41 8.58
CA ILE A 459 -6.08 -19.49 9.68
C ILE A 459 -6.76 -19.18 11.03
N SER A 460 -7.74 -18.27 11.04
CA SER A 460 -8.48 -17.90 12.25
C SER A 460 -9.44 -18.97 12.75
N ILE A 461 -10.06 -19.71 11.84
CA ILE A 461 -11.02 -20.77 12.18
C ILE A 461 -10.28 -22.03 12.59
N VAL A 462 -9.20 -22.38 11.87
CA VAL A 462 -8.44 -23.61 12.14
C VAL A 462 -7.55 -23.48 13.37
N GLN A 463 -7.00 -22.29 13.66
CA GLN A 463 -6.10 -22.02 14.80
C GLN A 463 -5.05 -23.11 15.05
N PRO A 464 -4.15 -23.37 14.08
CA PRO A 464 -3.13 -24.40 14.27
C PRO A 464 -2.21 -24.05 15.45
N SER A 465 -2.06 -25.01 16.36
CA SER A 465 -1.32 -24.92 17.61
C SER A 465 -0.84 -26.32 18.02
N ASN A 466 0.03 -26.42 19.03
CA ASN A 466 0.43 -27.72 19.59
C ASN A 466 -0.73 -28.43 20.30
N HIS A 467 -1.70 -27.66 20.78
CA HIS A 467 -2.91 -28.14 21.45
C HIS A 467 -4.14 -27.68 20.68
N MET A 468 -4.50 -28.45 19.64
CA MET A 468 -5.65 -28.15 18.79
C MET A 468 -6.95 -28.68 19.39
N ASP A 469 -7.95 -27.81 19.47
CA ASP A 469 -9.33 -28.19 19.76
C ASP A 469 -10.10 -28.35 18.45
N PHE A 470 -10.74 -29.51 18.25
CA PHE A 470 -11.58 -29.77 17.06
C PHE A 470 -13.05 -29.44 17.30
N GLU A 471 -13.34 -28.57 18.27
CA GLU A 471 -14.71 -28.18 18.60
C GLU A 471 -15.30 -27.30 17.48
N VAL A 472 -16.27 -27.86 16.76
CA VAL A 472 -16.93 -27.20 15.64
C VAL A 472 -17.68 -25.94 16.10
N ALA A 473 -18.31 -25.96 17.28
CA ALA A 473 -19.04 -24.81 17.81
C ALA A 473 -18.13 -23.60 18.03
N LYS A 474 -17.01 -23.79 18.74
CA LYS A 474 -15.96 -22.76 18.94
C LYS A 474 -15.45 -22.20 17.61
N SER A 475 -15.14 -23.10 16.66
CA SER A 475 -14.66 -22.73 15.31
C SER A 475 -15.67 -21.90 14.52
N ILE A 476 -16.97 -22.26 14.57
CA ILE A 476 -18.06 -21.49 13.97
C ILE A 476 -18.16 -20.11 14.63
N THR A 477 -18.10 -20.05 15.97
CA THR A 477 -18.17 -18.78 16.71
C THR A 477 -17.05 -17.82 16.29
N ILE A 478 -15.82 -18.31 16.17
CA ILE A 478 -14.67 -17.50 15.72
C ILE A 478 -14.87 -17.03 14.26
N GLY A 479 -15.31 -17.93 13.37
CA GLY A 479 -15.59 -17.60 11.98
C GLY A 479 -16.68 -16.54 11.83
N MET A 480 -17.81 -16.71 12.51
CA MET A 480 -18.92 -15.77 12.50
C MET A 480 -18.54 -14.43 13.13
N SER A 481 -17.79 -14.44 14.24
CA SER A 481 -17.25 -13.24 14.88
C SER A 481 -16.40 -12.41 13.91
N THR A 482 -15.49 -13.07 13.18
CA THR A 482 -14.62 -12.42 12.19
C THR A 482 -15.42 -11.80 11.05
N ILE A 483 -16.46 -12.50 10.57
CA ILE A 483 -17.36 -12.00 9.52
C ILE A 483 -18.15 -10.81 10.00
N VAL A 484 -18.79 -10.88 11.17
CA VAL A 484 -19.59 -9.78 11.74
C VAL A 484 -18.74 -8.52 11.86
N GLY A 485 -17.51 -8.65 12.36
CA GLY A 485 -16.58 -7.54 12.43
C GLY A 485 -16.27 -6.93 11.06
N CYS A 486 -15.93 -7.76 10.06
CA CYS A 486 -15.56 -7.29 8.73
C CYS A 486 -16.76 -6.73 7.93
N VAL A 487 -17.97 -7.26 8.14
CA VAL A 487 -19.23 -6.68 7.63
C VAL A 487 -19.50 -5.33 8.28
N GLY A 488 -19.27 -5.20 9.59
CA GLY A 488 -19.33 -3.92 10.30
C GLY A 488 -18.37 -2.90 9.70
N LEU A 489 -17.13 -3.31 9.38
CA LEU A 489 -16.17 -2.45 8.68
C LEU A 489 -16.65 -2.03 7.29
N TRP A 490 -17.19 -2.98 6.52
CA TRP A 490 -17.73 -2.69 5.18
C TRP A 490 -18.84 -1.65 5.23
N LEU A 491 -19.78 -1.80 6.16
CA LEU A 491 -20.84 -0.83 6.41
C LEU A 491 -20.27 0.52 6.87
N ALA A 492 -19.27 0.52 7.75
CA ALA A 492 -18.61 1.74 8.21
C ALA A 492 -17.95 2.51 7.05
N PHE A 493 -17.30 1.84 6.09
CA PHE A 493 -16.76 2.51 4.90
C PHE A 493 -17.84 3.04 3.95
N LYS A 494 -19.00 2.38 3.88
CA LYS A 494 -20.13 2.82 3.06
C LYS A 494 -20.84 4.02 3.68
N LEU A 495 -20.99 4.04 5.00
CA LEU A 495 -21.64 5.12 5.77
C LEU A 495 -20.72 6.34 5.96
N TYR A 496 -19.42 6.11 6.17
CA TYR A 496 -18.39 7.14 6.30
C TYR A 496 -17.35 7.02 5.16
N PRO A 497 -17.65 7.55 3.96
CA PRO A 497 -16.74 7.52 2.82
C PRO A 497 -15.41 8.22 3.14
N GLN A 498 -14.33 7.66 2.61
CA GLN A 498 -12.95 8.05 2.92
C GLN A 498 -12.57 9.48 2.51
N SER A 499 -13.26 10.07 1.53
CA SER A 499 -13.00 11.46 1.11
C SER A 499 -14.29 12.20 0.79
N PRO A 500 -14.60 13.30 1.50
CA PRO A 500 -15.53 14.30 1.01
C PRO A 500 -14.84 15.02 -0.15
N TYR A 501 -15.11 14.55 -1.38
CA TYR A 501 -14.41 14.98 -2.61
C TYR A 501 -14.21 16.50 -2.70
N THR A 502 -15.26 17.27 -2.41
CA THR A 502 -15.23 18.75 -2.50
C THR A 502 -14.35 19.40 -1.44
N ILE A 503 -14.38 18.91 -0.19
CA ILE A 503 -13.63 19.47 0.92
C ILE A 503 -12.14 19.16 0.74
N SER A 504 -11.81 17.90 0.42
CA SER A 504 -10.44 17.45 0.17
C SER A 504 -9.77 18.24 -0.96
N ARG A 505 -10.50 18.50 -2.05
CA ARG A 505 -10.01 19.31 -3.18
C ARG A 505 -9.71 20.75 -2.77
N LYS A 506 -10.63 21.42 -2.06
CA LYS A 506 -10.45 22.80 -1.59
C LYS A 506 -9.28 22.94 -0.62
N ILE A 507 -9.08 21.98 0.28
CA ILE A 507 -7.95 21.97 1.21
C ILE A 507 -6.63 21.84 0.45
N ALA A 508 -6.56 20.98 -0.57
CA ALA A 508 -5.37 20.84 -1.41
C ALA A 508 -5.01 22.14 -2.13
N ILE A 509 -6.00 22.84 -2.71
CA ILE A 509 -5.78 24.14 -3.37
C ILE A 509 -5.31 25.19 -2.37
N LYS A 510 -5.96 25.29 -1.20
CA LYS A 510 -5.55 26.22 -0.15
C LYS A 510 -4.11 25.95 0.31
N SER A 511 -3.71 24.68 0.36
CA SER A 511 -2.34 24.28 0.66
C SER A 511 -1.36 24.73 -0.43
N ILE A 512 -1.71 24.55 -1.71
CA ILE A 512 -0.90 25.02 -2.85
C ILE A 512 -0.74 26.55 -2.80
N VAL A 513 -1.82 27.30 -2.56
CA VAL A 513 -1.79 28.77 -2.43
C VAL A 513 -0.88 29.21 -1.29
N LYS A 514 -0.96 28.53 -0.14
CA LYS A 514 -0.09 28.83 1.02
C LYS A 514 1.38 28.60 0.69
N ASP A 515 1.71 27.51 0.01
CA ASP A 515 3.08 27.21 -0.39
C ASP A 515 3.63 28.21 -1.41
N ILE A 516 2.79 28.67 -2.35
CA ILE A 516 3.14 29.75 -3.29
C ILE A 516 3.48 31.04 -2.54
N GLN A 517 2.69 31.40 -1.52
CA GLN A 517 2.97 32.57 -0.70
C GLN A 517 4.30 32.44 0.06
N LYS A 518 4.57 31.26 0.63
CA LYS A 518 5.84 30.98 1.31
C LYS A 518 7.04 31.02 0.36
N LEU A 519 6.88 30.51 -0.86
CA LEU A 519 7.91 30.58 -1.91
C LEU A 519 8.21 32.04 -2.27
N LYS A 520 7.18 32.88 -2.43
CA LYS A 520 7.34 34.33 -2.68
C LYS A 520 8.05 35.06 -1.53
N ARG A 521 7.82 34.63 -0.29
CA ARG A 521 8.49 35.14 0.91
C ARG A 521 9.89 34.58 1.14
N GLN A 522 10.37 33.69 0.25
CA GLN A 522 11.66 32.97 0.38
C GLN A 522 11.79 32.12 1.67
N GLU A 523 10.66 31.75 2.30
CA GLU A 523 10.65 30.86 3.47
C GLU A 523 10.95 29.40 3.10
N ILE A 524 10.80 29.04 1.83
CA ILE A 524 10.91 27.68 1.31
C ILE A 524 11.74 27.70 0.01
N SER A 525 12.61 26.71 -0.19
CA SER A 525 13.39 26.54 -1.42
C SER A 525 12.52 26.05 -2.60
N LYS A 526 12.96 26.31 -3.84
CA LYS A 526 12.27 25.84 -5.05
C LYS A 526 12.11 24.31 -5.06
N GLU A 527 13.14 23.58 -4.63
CA GLU A 527 13.14 22.11 -4.56
C GLU A 527 12.09 21.59 -3.56
N HIS A 528 12.01 22.20 -2.37
CA HIS A 528 11.02 21.82 -1.37
C HIS A 528 9.59 22.08 -1.85
N TYR A 529 9.37 23.18 -2.57
CA TYR A 529 8.08 23.46 -3.20
C TYR A 529 7.71 22.38 -4.22
N GLN A 530 8.61 22.05 -5.15
CA GLN A 530 8.36 21.03 -6.18
C GLN A 530 8.13 19.63 -5.57
N ALA A 531 8.89 19.29 -4.53
CA ALA A 531 8.76 18.04 -3.80
C ALA A 531 7.37 17.86 -3.15
N GLY A 532 6.80 18.94 -2.59
CA GLY A 532 5.47 18.90 -1.96
C GLY A 532 4.29 19.07 -2.93
N LEU A 533 4.53 19.57 -4.15
CA LEU A 533 3.47 19.96 -5.06
C LEU A 533 2.78 18.78 -5.74
N ILE A 534 3.53 17.75 -6.13
CA ILE A 534 3.03 16.65 -6.97
C ILE A 534 1.93 15.85 -6.28
N LYS A 535 2.15 15.45 -5.01
CA LYS A 535 1.13 14.73 -4.22
C LYS A 535 -0.11 15.60 -3.95
N LYS A 536 0.03 16.93 -3.89
CA LYS A 536 -1.11 17.87 -3.78
C LYS A 536 -1.91 17.95 -5.07
N ILE A 537 -1.24 18.04 -6.23
CA ILE A 537 -1.89 18.02 -7.54
C ILE A 537 -2.67 16.72 -7.72
N LEU A 538 -2.05 15.56 -7.42
CA LEU A 538 -2.75 14.27 -7.46
C LEU A 538 -3.95 14.21 -6.51
N SER A 539 -3.87 14.86 -5.34
CA SER A 539 -5.01 14.97 -4.44
C SER A 539 -6.18 15.75 -5.05
N VAL A 540 -5.90 16.78 -5.86
CA VAL A 540 -6.94 17.52 -6.62
C VAL A 540 -7.56 16.61 -7.68
N TYR A 541 -6.75 15.88 -8.45
CA TYR A 541 -7.22 14.94 -9.47
C TYR A 541 -8.09 13.81 -8.91
N ARG A 542 -7.63 13.13 -7.86
CA ARG A 542 -8.33 12.02 -7.21
C ARG A 542 -9.71 12.43 -6.65
N ASN A 543 -9.90 13.72 -6.38
CA ASN A 543 -11.14 14.28 -5.84
C ASN A 543 -11.91 15.14 -6.85
N ARG A 544 -11.74 14.88 -8.15
CA ARG A 544 -12.52 15.53 -9.21
C ARG A 544 -13.99 15.08 -9.19
N LYS A 545 -14.89 16.00 -9.52
CA LYS A 545 -16.28 15.73 -9.88
C LYS A 545 -16.51 16.22 -11.31
N ASP A 546 -17.57 15.73 -11.95
CA ASP A 546 -18.01 16.24 -13.26
C ASP A 546 -18.72 17.59 -13.11
N ASP A 547 -18.01 18.57 -12.57
CA ASP A 547 -18.48 19.94 -12.40
C ASP A 547 -17.42 20.96 -12.87
N PRO A 548 -17.83 22.11 -13.42
CA PRO A 548 -16.91 23.11 -13.98
C PRO A 548 -15.96 23.70 -12.92
N SER A 549 -16.30 23.59 -11.63
CA SER A 549 -15.42 24.01 -10.55
C SER A 549 -14.19 23.08 -10.41
N SER A 550 -14.35 21.76 -10.62
CA SER A 550 -13.23 20.81 -10.61
C SER A 550 -12.22 21.12 -11.71
N GLU A 551 -12.69 21.48 -12.91
CA GLU A 551 -11.79 21.76 -14.03
C GLU A 551 -10.94 23.00 -13.79
N LYS A 552 -11.54 24.07 -13.23
CA LYS A 552 -10.81 25.28 -12.82
C LYS A 552 -9.75 24.99 -11.76
N ASP A 553 -10.11 24.17 -10.78
CA ASP A 553 -9.24 23.74 -9.69
C ASP A 553 -8.03 22.93 -10.20
N ILE A 554 -8.27 22.00 -11.12
CA ILE A 554 -7.22 21.20 -11.80
C ILE A 554 -6.33 22.11 -12.63
N GLU A 555 -6.92 23.05 -13.38
CA GLU A 555 -6.15 23.99 -14.19
C GLU A 555 -5.24 24.87 -13.31
N PHE A 556 -5.76 25.39 -12.20
CA PHE A 556 -4.96 26.13 -11.23
C PHE A 556 -3.81 25.29 -10.66
N ALA A 557 -4.11 24.03 -10.28
CA ALA A 557 -3.11 23.11 -9.76
C ALA A 557 -2.00 22.83 -10.78
N LEU A 558 -2.32 22.64 -12.07
CA LEU A 558 -1.30 22.49 -13.12
C LEU A 558 -0.53 23.77 -13.38
N GLN A 559 -1.18 24.92 -13.37
CA GLN A 559 -0.50 26.22 -13.53
C GLN A 559 0.51 26.47 -12.41
N SER A 560 0.28 25.94 -11.21
CA SER A 560 1.23 26.07 -10.10
C SER A 560 2.58 25.38 -10.37
N LEU A 561 2.63 24.36 -11.23
CA LEU A 561 3.89 23.76 -11.71
C LEU A 561 4.77 24.79 -12.45
N LEU A 562 4.15 25.76 -13.12
CA LEU A 562 4.84 26.78 -13.92
C LEU A 562 5.48 27.88 -13.08
N GLN A 563 5.07 28.07 -11.83
CA GLN A 563 5.62 29.13 -10.96
C GLN A 563 7.07 28.91 -10.54
N THR A 564 7.65 27.76 -10.92
CA THR A 564 9.04 27.40 -10.66
C THR A 564 9.98 27.65 -11.85
N MET A 565 9.41 27.92 -13.04
CA MET A 565 10.16 28.36 -14.23
C MET A 565 10.58 29.80 -14.11
#